data_AF-A0AAW2Z3K9-F1
#
_entry.id   AF-A0AAW2Z3K9-F1
#
_cell.length_a   1.000
_cell.length_b   1.000
_cell.length_c   1.000
_cell.angle_alpha   90.00
_cell.angle_beta   90.00
_cell.angle_gamma   90.00
#
_symmetry.space_group_name_H-M   'P 1'
#
loop_
_entity.id
_entity.type
_entity.pdbx_description
1 polymer ?
#
loop_
_entity_poly.entity_id
_entity_poly.type
_entity_poly.pdbx_seq_one_letter_code
_entity_poly.pdbx_strand_id
1 'polypeptide(L)'
;MQSTARYKMSQSLSTISRTNMIRLILVCTFLVTTAYLFLKNNKERRVISFGLYGTNPKYTVGAVRNVQIAKYIYPDWVCRFYVDLTVPPEIIDALKKEGAQIIVVESDIKGKIAGMFWRFLVADDRSVDRYIVRDTDSRLSLRESTAVNEWIKSGENFHIMKDHPYHGSHKILGGLWGGTKNGIGASLAKFTNEWKNRDTYLDDMELLQNKVWPLIEHSHISHDSYFCESDPRARPFPLKRMGDEHVGQVFDEFDKPRESDCKPLRETASPMRCRARPDWERG
;
A
#
# COMPACT_ATOMS: atom_id res chain seq x y z
N MET A 1 48.28 -0.96 68.09
CA MET A 1 48.73 -1.56 66.82
C MET A 1 47.50 -1.91 65.98
N GLN A 2 47.15 -1.08 64.99
CA GLN A 2 46.38 -1.44 63.79
C GLN A 2 46.15 -0.16 62.97
N SER A 3 47.10 0.12 62.07
CA SER A 3 46.96 1.11 61.01
C SER A 3 47.73 0.55 59.83
N THR A 4 47.04 0.00 58.82
CA THR A 4 47.48 -0.21 57.41
C THR A 4 46.53 -1.20 56.72
N ALA A 5 45.34 -0.76 56.31
CA ALA A 5 44.50 -1.52 55.36
C ALA A 5 43.41 -0.66 54.70
N ARG A 6 43.74 0.56 54.24
CA ARG A 6 42.85 1.34 53.33
C ARG A 6 43.69 2.21 52.39
N TYR A 7 44.55 1.60 51.59
CA TYR A 7 45.22 2.30 50.49
C TYR A 7 45.76 1.32 49.46
N LYS A 8 44.89 0.52 48.82
CA LYS A 8 45.25 -0.33 47.68
C LYS A 8 44.01 -0.81 46.91
N MET A 9 43.17 0.12 46.47
CA MET A 9 42.14 -0.19 45.47
C MET A 9 41.64 1.08 44.78
N SER A 10 42.51 1.83 44.10
CA SER A 10 42.06 2.91 43.21
C SER A 10 43.03 3.29 42.08
N GLN A 11 43.98 2.43 41.71
CA GLN A 11 44.88 2.70 40.60
C GLN A 11 45.02 1.49 39.68
N SER A 12 44.01 1.27 38.84
CA SER A 12 44.20 0.54 37.57
C SER A 12 43.13 0.85 36.51
N LEU A 13 42.48 2.02 36.57
CA LEU A 13 41.74 2.55 35.42
C LEU A 13 42.70 3.43 34.63
N SER A 14 43.46 2.75 33.77
CA SER A 14 44.43 3.32 32.86
C SER A 14 43.84 4.46 32.04
N THR A 15 44.52 5.60 32.10
CA THR A 15 44.43 6.75 31.18
C THR A 15 44.33 6.28 29.73
N ILE A 16 43.12 6.34 29.16
CA ILE A 16 42.96 6.37 27.71
C ILE A 16 43.59 7.69 27.26
N SER A 17 44.74 7.63 26.59
CA SER A 17 45.40 8.81 26.01
C SER A 17 44.38 9.63 25.22
N ARG A 18 44.43 10.97 25.34
CA ARG A 18 43.56 11.90 24.58
C ARG A 18 43.49 11.54 23.10
N THR A 19 44.59 11.05 22.52
CA THR A 19 44.66 10.61 21.12
C THR A 19 43.81 9.36 20.83
N ASN A 20 43.76 8.39 21.76
CA ASN A 20 42.91 7.20 21.64
C ASN A 20 41.43 7.53 21.84
N MET A 21 41.12 8.49 22.73
CA MET A 21 39.76 8.97 22.92
C MET A 21 39.25 9.74 21.70
N ILE A 22 40.09 10.59 21.09
CA ILE A 22 39.76 11.30 19.83
C ILE A 22 39.58 10.32 18.68
N ARG A 23 40.44 9.29 18.55
CA ARG A 23 40.26 8.22 17.56
C ARG A 23 38.96 7.45 17.78
N LEU A 24 38.62 7.10 19.01
CA LEU A 24 37.37 6.39 19.33
C LEU A 24 36.13 7.22 19.03
N ILE A 25 36.17 8.53 19.33
CA ILE A 25 35.12 9.49 18.98
C ILE A 25 35.00 9.60 17.46
N LEU A 26 36.10 9.79 16.72
CA LEU A 26 36.09 9.87 15.25
C LEU A 26 35.57 8.58 14.60
N VAL A 27 35.93 7.40 15.11
CA VAL A 27 35.41 6.11 14.64
C VAL A 27 33.92 5.97 14.96
N CYS A 28 33.47 6.35 16.15
CA CYS A 28 32.04 6.37 16.49
C CYS A 28 31.27 7.36 15.62
N THR A 29 31.78 8.58 15.42
CA THR A 29 31.13 9.57 14.55
C THR A 29 31.11 9.10 13.10
N PHE A 30 32.19 8.48 12.60
CA PHE A 30 32.22 7.91 11.26
C PHE A 30 31.23 6.76 11.11
N LEU A 31 31.17 5.82 12.07
CA LEU A 31 30.23 4.69 12.08
C LEU A 31 28.77 5.15 12.21
N VAL A 32 28.50 6.15 13.06
CA VAL A 32 27.16 6.76 13.18
C VAL A 32 26.79 7.48 11.90
N THR A 33 27.73 8.18 11.25
CA THR A 33 27.48 8.89 9.99
C THR A 33 27.30 7.92 8.83
N THR A 34 28.07 6.82 8.77
CA THR A 34 27.88 5.77 7.76
C THR A 34 26.60 4.98 7.99
N ALA A 35 26.24 4.66 9.24
CA ALA A 35 24.96 4.06 9.56
C ALA A 35 23.79 5.00 9.22
N TYR A 36 23.91 6.29 9.52
CA TYR A 36 22.91 7.30 9.16
C TYR A 36 22.79 7.46 7.63
N LEU A 37 23.89 7.52 6.89
CA LEU A 37 23.90 7.57 5.43
C LEU A 37 23.39 6.27 4.80
N PHE A 38 23.69 5.11 5.40
CA PHE A 38 23.19 3.79 4.99
C PHE A 38 21.67 3.68 5.22
N LEU A 39 21.16 4.17 6.36
CA LEU A 39 19.73 4.24 6.65
C LEU A 39 19.02 5.25 5.75
N LYS A 40 19.67 6.37 5.40
CA LYS A 40 19.14 7.40 4.49
C LYS A 40 19.11 6.94 3.02
N ASN A 41 20.03 6.07 2.61
CA ASN A 41 20.09 5.48 1.26
C ASN A 41 19.24 4.20 1.09
N ASN A 42 18.75 3.58 2.18
CA ASN A 42 17.91 2.38 2.16
C ASN A 42 16.43 2.69 2.48
N LYS A 43 15.88 3.78 1.95
CA LYS A 43 14.44 3.99 2.04
C LYS A 43 13.75 3.10 1.00
N GLU A 44 13.02 2.10 1.49
CA GLU A 44 12.16 1.22 0.68
C GLU A 44 11.35 2.07 -0.30
N ARG A 45 11.42 1.75 -1.60
CA ARG A 45 10.66 2.46 -2.63
C ARG A 45 9.23 1.95 -2.66
N ARG A 46 8.31 2.78 -2.16
CA ARG A 46 6.90 2.46 -2.01
C ARG A 46 6.04 3.23 -3.01
N VAL A 47 5.19 2.51 -3.75
CA VAL A 47 4.36 3.10 -4.82
C VAL A 47 2.87 2.82 -4.59
N ILE A 48 2.04 3.86 -4.69
CA ILE A 48 0.60 3.72 -4.85
C ILE A 48 0.31 3.78 -6.35
N SER A 49 -0.13 2.66 -6.92
CA SER A 49 -0.29 2.48 -8.35
C SER A 49 -1.74 2.68 -8.78
N PHE A 50 -1.92 3.53 -9.79
CA PHE A 50 -3.20 3.88 -10.39
C PHE A 50 -3.16 3.73 -11.90
N GLY A 51 -4.30 3.42 -12.50
CA GLY A 51 -4.53 3.48 -13.94
C GLY A 51 -5.48 4.63 -14.23
N LEU A 52 -5.20 5.43 -15.25
CA LEU A 52 -6.03 6.57 -15.62
C LEU A 52 -6.12 6.70 -17.15
N TYR A 53 -7.34 6.76 -17.66
CA TYR A 53 -7.65 6.83 -19.07
C TYR A 53 -9.01 7.51 -19.24
N GLY A 54 -9.25 8.05 -20.43
CA GLY A 54 -10.43 8.82 -20.77
C GLY A 54 -10.49 10.17 -20.06
N THR A 55 -11.64 10.82 -20.19
CA THR A 55 -11.87 12.20 -19.77
C THR A 55 -12.91 12.35 -18.66
N ASN A 56 -13.46 11.23 -18.15
CA ASN A 56 -14.54 11.26 -17.17
C ASN A 56 -14.07 11.91 -15.84
N PRO A 57 -14.69 13.03 -15.40
CA PRO A 57 -14.33 13.76 -14.19
C PRO A 57 -14.24 12.89 -12.94
N LYS A 58 -15.11 11.88 -12.80
CA LYS A 58 -15.09 10.95 -11.68
C LYS A 58 -13.69 10.36 -11.45
N TYR A 59 -13.00 10.00 -12.53
CA TYR A 59 -11.66 9.40 -12.48
C TYR A 59 -10.54 10.44 -12.56
N THR A 60 -10.68 11.48 -13.40
CA THR A 60 -9.62 12.49 -13.56
C THR A 60 -9.50 13.40 -12.34
N VAL A 61 -10.61 13.90 -11.82
CA VAL A 61 -10.64 14.66 -10.55
C VAL A 61 -10.30 13.74 -9.38
N GLY A 62 -10.82 12.51 -9.38
CA GLY A 62 -10.51 11.51 -8.37
C GLY A 62 -9.00 11.20 -8.28
N ALA A 63 -8.32 11.09 -9.42
CA ALA A 63 -6.87 10.92 -9.47
C ALA A 63 -6.13 12.09 -8.80
N VAL A 64 -6.47 13.33 -9.15
CA VAL A 64 -5.87 14.53 -8.54
C VAL A 64 -6.11 14.56 -7.03
N ARG A 65 -7.34 14.24 -6.59
CA ARG A 65 -7.66 14.14 -5.16
C ARG A 65 -6.83 13.09 -4.44
N ASN A 66 -6.66 11.90 -5.02
CA ASN A 66 -5.89 10.85 -4.39
C ASN A 66 -4.41 11.23 -4.21
N VAL A 67 -3.78 11.96 -5.15
CA VAL A 67 -2.39 12.44 -4.94
C VAL A 67 -2.31 13.44 -3.79
N GLN A 68 -3.30 14.33 -3.69
CA GLN A 68 -3.35 15.31 -2.61
C GLN A 68 -3.55 14.64 -1.25
N ILE A 69 -4.45 13.66 -1.16
CA ILE A 69 -4.74 12.90 0.06
C ILE A 69 -3.54 12.04 0.46
N ALA A 70 -2.86 11.42 -0.50
CA ALA A 70 -1.71 10.55 -0.25
C ALA A 70 -0.59 11.23 0.52
N LYS A 71 -0.41 12.55 0.36
CA LYS A 71 0.57 13.34 1.14
C LYS A 71 0.37 13.23 2.66
N TYR A 72 -0.86 13.02 3.09
CA TYR A 72 -1.22 12.91 4.50
C TYR A 72 -1.38 11.45 4.95
N ILE A 73 -1.99 10.62 4.12
CA ILE A 73 -2.28 9.21 4.46
C ILE A 73 -1.07 8.29 4.24
N TYR A 74 -0.23 8.61 3.26
CA TYR A 74 0.93 7.81 2.85
C TYR A 74 2.15 8.72 2.53
N PRO A 75 2.66 9.50 3.50
CA PRO A 75 3.70 10.52 3.25
C PRO A 75 5.02 9.97 2.69
N ASP A 76 5.30 8.69 2.90
CA ASP A 76 6.51 8.00 2.41
C ASP A 76 6.31 7.23 1.10
N TRP A 77 5.12 7.33 0.49
CA TRP A 77 4.79 6.64 -0.75
C TRP A 77 4.69 7.63 -1.91
N VAL A 78 5.01 7.17 -3.11
CA VAL A 78 4.85 7.96 -4.33
C VAL A 78 3.62 7.45 -5.08
N CYS A 79 2.71 8.35 -5.42
CA CYS A 79 1.64 8.03 -6.36
C CYS A 79 2.21 7.91 -7.77
N ARG A 80 1.88 6.81 -8.46
CA ARG A 80 2.23 6.57 -9.86
C ARG A 80 0.96 6.32 -10.66
N PHE A 81 0.81 7.06 -11.75
CA PHE A 81 -0.29 6.91 -12.70
C PHE A 81 0.24 6.35 -14.00
N TYR A 82 -0.34 5.24 -14.41
CA TYR A 82 -0.20 4.69 -15.74
C TYR A 82 -1.31 5.28 -16.61
N VAL A 83 -0.94 6.03 -17.66
CA VAL A 83 -1.85 6.86 -18.45
C VAL A 83 -1.74 6.58 -19.94
N ASP A 84 -2.82 6.84 -20.70
CA ASP A 84 -2.76 6.94 -22.16
C ASP A 84 -2.91 8.39 -22.64
N LEU A 85 -2.94 8.56 -23.96
CA LEU A 85 -3.08 9.86 -24.61
C LEU A 85 -4.49 10.46 -24.55
N THR A 86 -5.46 9.74 -23.98
CA THR A 86 -6.85 10.22 -23.86
C THR A 86 -7.07 11.04 -22.59
N VAL A 87 -6.16 10.96 -21.62
CA VAL A 87 -6.20 11.78 -20.41
C VAL A 87 -5.89 13.24 -20.75
N PRO A 88 -6.71 14.21 -20.31
CA PRO A 88 -6.48 15.61 -20.63
C PRO A 88 -5.12 16.12 -20.11
N PRO A 89 -4.35 16.90 -20.91
CA PRO A 89 -3.03 17.40 -20.50
C PRO A 89 -3.04 18.17 -19.17
N GLU A 90 -4.09 18.94 -18.91
CA GLU A 90 -4.25 19.69 -17.66
C GLU A 90 -4.34 18.78 -16.42
N ILE A 91 -4.88 17.57 -16.56
CA ILE A 91 -4.93 16.57 -15.49
C ILE A 91 -3.53 16.00 -15.27
N ILE A 92 -2.80 15.68 -16.35
CA ILE A 92 -1.42 15.21 -16.26
C ILE A 92 -0.52 16.26 -15.57
N ASP A 93 -0.68 17.52 -15.93
CA ASP A 93 0.07 18.63 -15.32
C ASP A 93 -0.29 18.83 -13.85
N ALA A 94 -1.57 18.72 -13.49
CA ALA A 94 -2.00 18.74 -12.10
C ALA A 94 -1.38 17.60 -11.29
N LEU A 95 -1.37 16.38 -11.80
CA LEU A 95 -0.76 15.22 -11.13
C LEU A 95 0.76 15.41 -10.94
N LYS A 96 1.47 15.87 -11.98
CA LYS A 96 2.91 16.18 -11.90
C LYS A 96 3.20 17.27 -10.89
N LYS A 97 2.40 18.34 -10.87
CA LYS A 97 2.53 19.45 -9.91
C LYS A 97 2.39 18.97 -8.47
N GLU A 98 1.55 17.97 -8.22
CA GLU A 98 1.38 17.37 -6.90
C GLU A 98 2.50 16.38 -6.53
N GLY A 99 3.41 16.05 -7.46
CA GLY A 99 4.57 15.18 -7.24
C GLY A 99 4.37 13.73 -7.69
N ALA A 100 3.32 13.44 -8.46
CA ALA A 100 3.07 12.08 -8.95
C ALA A 100 4.02 11.68 -10.09
N GLN A 101 4.35 10.39 -10.16
CA GLN A 101 5.02 9.78 -11.31
C GLN A 101 3.99 9.49 -12.40
N ILE A 102 4.30 9.87 -13.64
CA ILE A 102 3.45 9.59 -14.81
C ILE A 102 4.19 8.62 -15.72
N ILE A 103 3.57 7.47 -15.99
CA ILE A 103 4.06 6.49 -16.96
C ILE A 103 3.07 6.47 -18.11
N VAL A 104 3.47 6.98 -19.27
CA VAL A 104 2.68 6.86 -20.49
C VAL A 104 2.76 5.42 -20.97
N VAL A 105 1.62 4.77 -21.10
CA VAL A 105 1.51 3.38 -21.52
C VAL A 105 1.28 3.35 -23.02
N GLU A 106 2.38 3.19 -23.76
CA GLU A 106 2.35 2.81 -25.17
C GLU A 106 2.21 1.29 -25.24
N SER A 107 0.99 0.78 -25.08
CA SER A 107 0.76 -0.66 -25.01
C SER A 107 -0.12 -1.17 -26.14
N ASP A 108 0.24 -2.35 -26.65
CA ASP A 108 -0.64 -3.18 -27.47
C ASP A 108 -1.82 -3.77 -26.67
N ILE A 109 -1.90 -3.51 -25.36
CA ILE A 109 -3.07 -3.81 -24.52
C ILE A 109 -4.22 -2.89 -24.96
N LYS A 110 -4.93 -3.34 -25.98
CA LYS A 110 -6.16 -2.73 -26.51
C LYS A 110 -7.38 -3.32 -25.81
N GLY A 111 -8.45 -2.53 -25.71
CA GLY A 111 -9.72 -2.90 -25.06
C GLY A 111 -10.34 -1.71 -24.33
N LYS A 112 -11.66 -1.67 -24.18
CA LYS A 112 -12.38 -0.51 -23.58
C LYS A 112 -11.94 -0.19 -22.15
N ILE A 113 -11.46 -1.21 -21.43
CA ILE A 113 -11.05 -1.13 -20.03
C ILE A 113 -9.59 -1.52 -19.83
N ALA A 114 -8.78 -1.50 -20.90
CA ALA A 114 -7.36 -1.81 -20.85
C ALA A 114 -6.62 -1.03 -19.75
N GLY A 115 -7.02 0.23 -19.52
CA GLY A 115 -6.44 1.07 -18.49
C GLY A 115 -6.67 0.61 -17.05
N MET A 116 -7.67 -0.23 -16.79
CA MET A 116 -7.84 -0.87 -15.47
C MET A 116 -6.70 -1.83 -15.14
N PHE A 117 -6.06 -2.45 -16.15
CA PHE A 117 -4.99 -3.41 -15.91
C PHE A 117 -3.63 -2.72 -15.73
N TRP A 118 -3.44 -1.49 -16.24
CA TRP A 118 -2.14 -0.83 -16.19
C TRP A 118 -1.63 -0.57 -14.77
N ARG A 119 -2.55 -0.38 -13.81
CA ARG A 119 -2.18 -0.27 -12.39
C ARG A 119 -1.50 -1.52 -11.83
N PHE A 120 -1.60 -2.67 -12.49
CA PHE A 120 -0.90 -3.91 -12.10
C PHE A 120 0.55 -3.95 -12.59
N LEU A 121 0.94 -3.12 -13.57
CA LEU A 121 2.30 -3.12 -14.16
C LEU A 121 3.39 -2.76 -13.13
N VAL A 122 3.02 -2.10 -12.03
CA VAL A 122 3.94 -1.82 -10.91
C VAL A 122 4.55 -3.09 -10.32
N ALA A 123 3.85 -4.23 -10.39
CA ALA A 123 4.31 -5.51 -9.86
C ALA A 123 5.55 -6.05 -10.59
N ASP A 124 5.77 -5.62 -11.83
CA ASP A 124 6.92 -6.02 -12.64
C ASP A 124 8.08 -5.00 -12.57
N ASP A 125 7.88 -3.84 -11.92
CA ASP A 125 8.92 -2.83 -11.76
C ASP A 125 9.92 -3.23 -10.66
N ARG A 126 11.10 -3.71 -11.09
CA ARG A 126 12.20 -4.11 -10.21
C ARG A 126 12.81 -2.95 -9.41
N SER A 127 12.48 -1.70 -9.71
CA SER A 127 12.90 -0.56 -8.91
C SER A 127 11.99 -0.30 -7.71
N VAL A 128 10.79 -0.88 -7.69
CA VAL A 128 9.80 -0.72 -6.62
C VAL A 128 9.94 -1.87 -5.63
N ASP A 129 10.11 -1.53 -4.36
CA ASP A 129 10.26 -2.53 -3.29
C ASP A 129 8.90 -2.99 -2.75
N ARG A 130 7.92 -2.08 -2.74
CA ARG A 130 6.55 -2.36 -2.30
C ARG A 130 5.55 -1.50 -3.05
N TYR A 131 4.40 -2.08 -3.36
CA TYR A 131 3.33 -1.37 -4.02
C TYR A 131 1.96 -1.71 -3.42
N ILE A 132 1.04 -0.76 -3.57
CA ILE A 132 -0.40 -0.98 -3.41
C ILE A 132 -1.09 -0.53 -4.68
N VAL A 133 -2.15 -1.23 -5.06
CA VAL A 133 -2.96 -0.92 -6.23
C VAL A 133 -4.27 -0.30 -5.77
N ARG A 134 -4.65 0.84 -6.34
CA ARG A 134 -5.86 1.59 -5.95
C ARG A 134 -6.61 2.10 -7.18
N ASP A 135 -7.92 2.23 -7.04
CA ASP A 135 -8.76 2.89 -8.05
C ASP A 135 -8.78 4.40 -7.84
N THR A 136 -8.89 5.16 -8.93
CA THR A 136 -8.89 6.63 -8.89
C THR A 136 -10.20 7.20 -8.35
N ASP A 137 -11.29 6.44 -8.40
CA ASP A 137 -12.57 6.82 -7.82
C ASP A 137 -12.73 6.38 -6.36
N SER A 138 -11.72 5.74 -5.76
CA SER A 138 -11.73 5.35 -4.34
C SER A 138 -10.82 6.24 -3.52
N ARG A 139 -11.33 6.85 -2.45
CA ARG A 139 -10.53 7.78 -1.62
C ARG A 139 -9.67 7.05 -0.60
N LEU A 140 -8.43 7.51 -0.48
CA LEU A 140 -7.48 6.98 0.48
C LEU A 140 -7.88 7.34 1.92
N SER A 141 -7.78 6.40 2.85
CA SER A 141 -8.23 6.60 4.24
C SER A 141 -7.20 6.20 5.31
N LEU A 142 -7.37 6.74 6.52
CA LEU A 142 -6.54 6.36 7.66
C LEU A 142 -6.73 4.86 8.01
N ARG A 143 -7.94 4.33 7.82
CA ARG A 143 -8.25 2.91 8.05
C ARG A 143 -7.42 2.01 7.15
N GLU A 144 -7.29 2.31 5.85
CA GLU A 144 -6.44 1.52 4.96
C GLU A 144 -4.95 1.65 5.28
N SER A 145 -4.46 2.86 5.59
CA SER A 145 -3.03 3.06 5.85
C SER A 145 -2.59 2.34 7.13
N THR A 146 -3.49 2.23 8.12
CA THR A 146 -3.24 1.47 9.35
C THR A 146 -3.14 -0.03 9.05
N ALA A 147 -4.04 -0.56 8.21
CA ALA A 147 -3.98 -1.96 7.75
C ALA A 147 -2.72 -2.25 6.90
N VAL A 148 -2.35 -1.33 6.00
CA VAL A 148 -1.11 -1.41 5.22
C VAL A 148 0.12 -1.40 6.13
N ASN A 149 0.13 -0.58 7.18
CA ASN A 149 1.23 -0.56 8.15
C ASN A 149 1.32 -1.87 8.96
N GLU A 150 0.20 -2.50 9.30
CA GLU A 150 0.21 -3.84 9.92
C GLU A 150 0.79 -4.88 8.95
N TRP A 151 0.40 -4.84 7.67
CA TRP A 151 0.99 -5.70 6.64
C TRP A 151 2.51 -5.49 6.50
N ILE A 152 2.98 -4.24 6.42
CA ILE A 152 4.43 -3.97 6.34
C ILE A 152 5.16 -4.60 7.53
N LYS A 153 4.59 -4.49 8.73
CA LYS A 153 5.16 -5.07 9.96
C LYS A 153 5.11 -6.60 10.00
N SER A 154 4.15 -7.23 9.32
CA SER A 154 4.04 -8.69 9.30
C SER A 154 5.14 -9.36 8.47
N GLY A 155 5.75 -8.63 7.54
CA GLY A 155 6.77 -9.16 6.63
C GLY A 155 6.21 -10.04 5.51
N GLU A 156 4.90 -10.16 5.39
CA GLU A 156 4.25 -10.92 4.31
C GLU A 156 4.43 -10.23 2.96
N ASN A 157 4.47 -11.01 1.88
CA ASN A 157 4.70 -10.47 0.55
C ASN A 157 3.49 -9.75 -0.03
N PHE A 158 2.28 -10.13 0.39
CA PHE A 158 1.04 -9.63 -0.20
C PHE A 158 0.03 -9.15 0.82
N HIS A 159 -0.80 -8.19 0.41
CA HIS A 159 -1.89 -7.65 1.21
C HIS A 159 -3.17 -7.57 0.41
N ILE A 160 -4.27 -7.95 1.04
CA ILE A 160 -5.62 -7.88 0.49
C ILE A 160 -6.52 -7.17 1.51
N MET A 161 -7.50 -6.42 1.02
CA MET A 161 -8.49 -5.75 1.86
C MET A 161 -9.93 -6.00 1.39
N LYS A 162 -10.81 -6.34 2.33
CA LYS A 162 -12.26 -6.54 2.11
C LYS A 162 -13.07 -5.88 3.22
N ASP A 163 -13.49 -4.64 2.98
CA ASP A 163 -14.07 -3.81 4.03
C ASP A 163 -15.57 -3.52 3.87
N HIS A 164 -16.26 -4.21 2.94
CA HIS A 164 -17.67 -3.97 2.64
C HIS A 164 -18.42 -5.30 2.38
N PRO A 165 -19.72 -5.43 2.68
CA PRO A 165 -20.51 -6.66 2.44
C PRO A 165 -20.55 -7.13 0.98
N TYR A 166 -20.17 -6.29 0.02
CA TYR A 166 -20.09 -6.66 -1.41
C TYR A 166 -18.68 -7.05 -1.87
N HIS A 167 -17.69 -7.08 -0.97
CA HIS A 167 -16.31 -7.42 -1.29
C HIS A 167 -16.03 -8.94 -1.31
N GLY A 168 -17.07 -9.76 -1.15
CA GLY A 168 -16.95 -11.22 -1.06
C GLY A 168 -16.91 -11.96 -2.39
N SER A 169 -17.15 -11.28 -3.52
CA SER A 169 -17.30 -11.95 -4.83
C SER A 169 -16.02 -12.59 -5.36
N HIS A 170 -14.85 -12.07 -4.97
CA HIS A 170 -13.54 -12.54 -5.44
C HIS A 170 -12.54 -12.65 -4.28
N LYS A 171 -11.46 -13.42 -4.46
CA LYS A 171 -10.38 -13.49 -3.47
C LYS A 171 -9.57 -12.20 -3.38
N ILE A 172 -9.32 -11.56 -4.52
CA ILE A 172 -8.58 -10.29 -4.65
C ILE A 172 -9.46 -9.31 -5.41
N LEU A 173 -9.62 -8.08 -4.89
CA LEU A 173 -10.34 -7.00 -5.57
C LEU A 173 -9.34 -6.09 -6.30
N GLY A 174 -9.73 -5.60 -7.48
CA GLY A 174 -8.85 -4.89 -8.42
C GLY A 174 -8.11 -3.69 -7.85
N GLY A 175 -8.75 -2.92 -6.96
CA GLY A 175 -8.19 -1.73 -6.33
C GLY A 175 -7.84 -1.90 -4.85
N LEU A 176 -7.84 -3.10 -4.28
CA LEU A 176 -7.70 -3.32 -2.83
C LEU A 176 -6.67 -4.38 -2.47
N TRP A 177 -5.53 -4.34 -3.14
CA TRP A 177 -4.42 -5.25 -2.87
C TRP A 177 -3.06 -4.57 -3.02
N GLY A 178 -1.99 -5.28 -2.65
CA GLY A 178 -0.62 -4.83 -2.77
C GLY A 178 0.37 -5.98 -2.64
N GLY A 179 1.61 -5.71 -3.00
CA GLY A 179 2.67 -6.69 -3.01
C GLY A 179 4.05 -6.11 -2.77
N THR A 180 5.01 -6.99 -2.53
CA THR A 180 6.44 -6.67 -2.48
C THR A 180 7.11 -7.03 -3.79
N LYS A 181 8.29 -6.46 -3.99
CA LYS A 181 9.18 -6.78 -5.10
C LYS A 181 9.39 -8.27 -5.25
N ASN A 182 9.36 -8.72 -6.51
CA ASN A 182 9.53 -10.13 -6.90
C ASN A 182 8.46 -11.09 -6.35
N GLY A 183 7.43 -10.61 -5.62
CA GLY A 183 6.42 -11.50 -5.05
C GLY A 183 5.70 -12.35 -6.10
N ILE A 184 5.36 -11.77 -7.25
CA ILE A 184 4.62 -12.47 -8.33
C ILE A 184 5.56 -12.94 -9.45
N GLY A 185 6.84 -12.55 -9.40
CA GLY A 185 7.86 -12.89 -10.40
C GLY A 185 7.53 -12.39 -11.81
N ALA A 186 7.72 -11.10 -12.09
CA ALA A 186 7.70 -10.47 -13.43
C ALA A 186 6.66 -11.05 -14.41
N SER A 187 5.42 -11.24 -13.95
CA SER A 187 4.39 -11.98 -14.68
C SER A 187 3.11 -11.19 -14.93
N LEU A 188 2.92 -9.99 -14.37
CA LEU A 188 1.63 -9.29 -14.48
C LEU A 188 1.41 -8.68 -15.86
N ALA A 189 2.43 -8.06 -16.44
CA ALA A 189 2.38 -7.57 -17.81
C ALA A 189 2.13 -8.74 -18.77
N LYS A 190 2.78 -9.89 -18.53
CA LYS A 190 2.55 -11.10 -19.31
C LYS A 190 1.10 -11.59 -19.19
N PHE A 191 0.59 -11.77 -17.97
CA PHE A 191 -0.78 -12.22 -17.73
C PHE A 191 -1.79 -11.25 -18.35
N THR A 192 -1.56 -9.95 -18.22
CA THR A 192 -2.40 -8.90 -18.81
C THR A 192 -2.37 -8.99 -20.33
N ASN A 193 -1.20 -9.13 -20.94
CA ASN A 193 -1.02 -9.25 -22.39
C ASN A 193 -1.64 -10.52 -22.99
N GLU A 194 -1.69 -11.61 -22.23
CA GLU A 194 -2.30 -12.88 -22.65
C GLU A 194 -3.81 -12.94 -22.34
N TRP A 195 -4.33 -12.02 -21.52
CA TRP A 195 -5.73 -12.00 -21.12
C TRP A 195 -6.64 -11.55 -22.27
N LYS A 196 -7.55 -12.44 -22.68
CA LYS A 196 -8.36 -12.27 -23.90
C LYS A 196 -9.55 -11.32 -23.72
N ASN A 197 -10.11 -11.23 -22.50
CA ASN A 197 -11.30 -10.41 -22.24
C ASN A 197 -10.89 -9.08 -21.62
N ARG A 198 -11.02 -7.99 -22.39
CA ARG A 198 -10.65 -6.63 -21.95
C ARG A 198 -11.72 -5.61 -22.25
N ASP A 199 -12.96 -6.09 -22.29
CA ASP A 199 -14.14 -5.32 -22.68
C ASP A 199 -15.25 -5.37 -21.62
N THR A 200 -15.13 -6.22 -20.60
CA THR A 200 -16.17 -6.43 -19.58
C THR A 200 -15.73 -5.94 -18.21
N TYR A 201 -16.59 -5.16 -17.56
CA TYR A 201 -16.40 -4.79 -16.16
C TYR A 201 -16.18 -6.06 -15.30
N LEU A 202 -15.29 -6.00 -14.30
CA LEU A 202 -14.82 -7.11 -13.44
C LEU A 202 -13.76 -8.05 -14.04
N ASP A 203 -13.40 -7.92 -15.33
CA ASP A 203 -12.38 -8.79 -15.97
C ASP A 203 -11.00 -8.72 -15.27
N ASP A 204 -10.70 -7.59 -14.62
CA ASP A 204 -9.48 -7.41 -13.82
C ASP A 204 -9.47 -8.34 -12.59
N MET A 205 -10.60 -8.52 -11.93
CA MET A 205 -10.73 -9.44 -10.81
C MET A 205 -10.70 -10.91 -11.26
N GLU A 206 -11.22 -11.22 -12.44
CA GLU A 206 -11.09 -12.56 -13.03
C GLU A 206 -9.61 -12.89 -13.34
N LEU A 207 -8.84 -11.93 -13.89
CA LEU A 207 -7.40 -12.12 -14.07
C LEU A 207 -6.71 -12.38 -12.72
N LEU A 208 -7.00 -11.57 -11.71
CA LEU A 208 -6.42 -11.74 -10.37
C LEU A 208 -6.79 -13.11 -9.77
N GLN A 209 -8.05 -13.53 -9.88
CA GLN A 209 -8.53 -14.81 -9.37
C GLN A 209 -7.86 -16.02 -10.05
N ASN A 210 -7.66 -15.94 -11.37
CA ASN A 210 -7.17 -17.07 -12.16
C ASN A 210 -5.63 -17.12 -12.29
N LYS A 211 -4.95 -15.98 -12.20
CA LYS A 211 -3.50 -15.88 -12.46
C LYS A 211 -2.69 -15.46 -11.25
N VAL A 212 -3.23 -14.61 -10.37
CA VAL A 212 -2.49 -14.06 -9.23
C VAL A 212 -2.78 -14.83 -7.94
N TRP A 213 -4.04 -15.13 -7.64
CA TRP A 213 -4.41 -15.83 -6.41
C TRP A 213 -3.63 -17.13 -6.18
N PRO A 214 -3.47 -18.04 -7.17
CA PRO A 214 -2.69 -19.27 -6.98
C PRO A 214 -1.21 -19.05 -6.62
N LEU A 215 -0.67 -17.87 -6.90
CA LEU A 215 0.72 -17.51 -6.59
C LEU A 215 0.89 -16.91 -5.19
N ILE A 216 -0.19 -16.34 -4.62
CA ILE A 216 -0.10 -15.54 -3.39
C ILE A 216 -0.89 -16.12 -2.21
N GLU A 217 -1.72 -17.15 -2.44
CA GLU A 217 -2.63 -17.69 -1.42
C GLU A 217 -1.94 -18.19 -0.14
N HIS A 218 -0.64 -18.46 -0.20
CA HIS A 218 0.17 -18.87 0.95
C HIS A 218 1.14 -17.81 1.46
N SER A 219 1.16 -16.60 0.88
CA SER A 219 2.11 -15.52 1.24
C SER A 219 1.44 -14.14 1.35
N HIS A 220 0.19 -14.11 1.84
CA HIS A 220 -0.55 -12.87 2.02
C HIS A 220 -0.99 -12.64 3.47
N ILE A 221 -1.38 -11.42 3.78
CA ILE A 221 -2.26 -11.08 4.90
C ILE A 221 -3.51 -10.43 4.33
N SER A 222 -4.68 -10.76 4.87
CA SER A 222 -5.93 -10.14 4.48
C SER A 222 -6.50 -9.34 5.64
N HIS A 223 -6.94 -8.11 5.40
CA HIS A 223 -7.74 -7.36 6.36
C HIS A 223 -9.20 -7.39 5.90
N ASP A 224 -10.07 -7.99 6.70
CA ASP A 224 -11.41 -8.36 6.27
C ASP A 224 -12.44 -8.10 7.38
N SER A 225 -13.46 -7.31 7.05
CA SER A 225 -14.55 -6.95 7.97
C SER A 225 -15.74 -7.91 7.89
N TYR A 226 -15.83 -8.78 6.89
CA TYR A 226 -17.05 -9.56 6.59
C TYR A 226 -16.83 -11.02 6.23
N PHE A 227 -15.71 -11.37 5.60
CA PHE A 227 -15.44 -12.70 5.04
C PHE A 227 -14.20 -13.37 5.64
N CYS A 228 -13.72 -12.88 6.78
CA CYS A 228 -12.51 -13.38 7.45
C CYS A 228 -12.57 -14.87 7.80
N GLU A 229 -13.76 -15.47 7.91
CA GLU A 229 -13.91 -16.90 8.21
C GLU A 229 -13.50 -17.78 7.03
N SER A 230 -13.57 -17.24 5.81
CA SER A 230 -13.25 -17.93 4.55
C SER A 230 -11.77 -17.87 4.16
N ASP A 231 -10.95 -17.19 4.97
CA ASP A 231 -9.52 -17.01 4.74
C ASP A 231 -8.77 -17.16 6.09
N PRO A 232 -7.99 -18.23 6.29
CA PRO A 232 -7.26 -18.44 7.55
C PRO A 232 -6.18 -17.39 7.82
N ARG A 233 -5.82 -16.57 6.82
CA ARG A 233 -4.81 -15.51 6.91
C ARG A 233 -5.46 -14.13 7.05
N ALA A 234 -6.79 -14.07 7.14
CA ALA A 234 -7.52 -12.85 7.39
C ALA A 234 -7.46 -12.41 8.85
N ARG A 235 -7.45 -11.10 9.03
CA ARG A 235 -7.53 -10.41 10.32
C ARG A 235 -8.55 -9.28 10.24
N PRO A 236 -9.12 -8.88 11.38
CA PRO A 236 -9.93 -7.66 11.44
C PRO A 236 -9.13 -6.43 11.03
N PHE A 237 -9.80 -5.38 10.57
CA PHE A 237 -9.16 -4.07 10.41
C PHE A 237 -8.69 -3.51 11.76
N PRO A 238 -7.51 -2.85 11.81
CA PRO A 238 -6.92 -2.39 13.07
C PRO A 238 -7.50 -1.08 13.61
N LEU A 239 -8.31 -0.36 12.81
CA LEU A 239 -8.88 0.94 13.17
C LEU A 239 -10.38 0.93 12.93
N LYS A 240 -11.21 1.20 13.95
CA LYS A 240 -12.69 1.22 13.88
C LYS A 240 -13.23 2.03 12.70
N ARG A 241 -14.33 1.57 12.09
CA ARG A 241 -15.02 2.29 11.03
C ARG A 241 -15.63 3.59 11.56
N MET A 242 -15.48 4.66 10.80
CA MET A 242 -16.13 5.94 11.06
C MET A 242 -17.39 6.06 10.18
N GLY A 243 -18.56 6.11 10.81
CA GLY A 243 -19.83 6.17 10.08
C GLY A 243 -19.98 5.01 9.08
N ASP A 244 -20.26 5.37 7.83
CA ASP A 244 -20.41 4.44 6.70
C ASP A 244 -19.21 4.47 5.73
N GLU A 245 -18.07 5.01 6.18
CA GLU A 245 -16.84 5.00 5.39
C GLU A 245 -16.32 3.57 5.25
N HIS A 246 -15.77 3.21 4.10
CA HIS A 246 -15.11 1.92 3.92
C HIS A 246 -13.92 2.01 2.98
N VAL A 247 -12.97 1.09 3.15
CA VAL A 247 -11.83 0.99 2.25
C VAL A 247 -12.29 0.52 0.87
N GLY A 248 -12.01 1.32 -0.16
CA GLY A 248 -12.52 1.12 -1.53
C GLY A 248 -13.85 1.81 -1.82
N GLN A 249 -14.29 2.72 -0.95
CA GLN A 249 -15.51 3.50 -1.17
C GLN A 249 -15.37 4.39 -2.40
N VAL A 250 -16.35 4.29 -3.29
CA VAL A 250 -16.41 5.04 -4.55
C VAL A 250 -16.94 6.46 -4.31
N PHE A 251 -16.31 7.45 -4.94
CA PHE A 251 -16.70 8.86 -4.92
C PHE A 251 -16.89 9.40 -6.34
N ASP A 252 -17.74 10.43 -6.46
CA ASP A 252 -17.82 11.26 -7.66
C ASP A 252 -16.74 12.36 -7.68
N GLU A 253 -16.77 13.22 -8.71
CA GLU A 253 -15.87 14.35 -8.86
C GLU A 253 -16.08 15.47 -7.81
N PHE A 254 -17.18 15.44 -7.07
CA PHE A 254 -17.52 16.42 -6.03
C PHE A 254 -17.24 15.89 -4.62
N ASP A 255 -16.46 14.81 -4.50
CA ASP A 255 -16.17 14.12 -3.24
C ASP A 255 -17.45 13.65 -2.51
N LYS A 256 -18.51 13.32 -3.26
CA LYS A 256 -19.69 12.67 -2.70
C LYS A 256 -19.56 11.15 -2.80
N PRO A 257 -19.78 10.41 -1.69
CA PRO A 257 -19.73 8.95 -1.72
C PRO A 257 -20.89 8.39 -2.53
N ARG A 258 -20.67 7.23 -3.15
CA ARG A 258 -21.73 6.48 -3.83
C ARG A 258 -22.71 5.93 -2.78
N GLU A 259 -23.87 6.58 -2.66
CA GLU A 259 -24.86 6.28 -1.61
C GLU A 259 -25.33 4.81 -1.59
N SER A 260 -25.35 4.15 -2.75
CA SER A 260 -25.72 2.72 -2.84
C SER A 260 -24.81 1.81 -2.02
N ASP A 261 -23.59 2.25 -1.71
CA ASP A 261 -22.62 1.48 -0.92
C ASP A 261 -22.77 1.77 0.59
N CYS A 262 -23.50 2.81 0.98
CA CYS A 262 -23.63 3.19 2.39
C CYS A 262 -24.72 2.36 3.09
N LYS A 263 -25.81 2.07 2.39
CA LYS A 263 -26.94 1.31 2.96
C LYS A 263 -26.55 -0.09 3.48
N PRO A 264 -25.81 -0.93 2.73
CA PRO A 264 -25.45 -2.28 3.19
C PRO A 264 -24.59 -2.27 4.46
N LEU A 265 -23.73 -1.26 4.65
CA LEU A 265 -22.95 -1.08 5.87
C LEU A 265 -23.83 -0.78 7.08
N ARG A 266 -24.96 -0.11 6.87
CA ARG A 266 -25.92 0.19 7.93
C ARG A 266 -26.77 -1.01 8.34
N GLU A 267 -26.95 -1.95 7.42
CA GLU A 267 -27.86 -3.09 7.60
C GLU A 267 -27.14 -4.40 7.94
N THR A 268 -25.83 -4.49 7.66
CA THR A 268 -25.04 -5.72 7.84
C THR A 268 -24.00 -5.56 8.93
N ALA A 269 -24.17 -6.28 10.03
CA ALA A 269 -23.13 -6.40 11.05
C ALA A 269 -22.00 -7.33 10.59
N SER A 270 -20.75 -6.95 10.89
CA SER A 270 -19.57 -7.78 10.72
C SER A 270 -19.66 -9.05 11.61
N PRO A 271 -19.26 -10.23 11.13
CA PRO A 271 -19.17 -11.42 11.98
C PRO A 271 -18.24 -11.18 13.17
N MET A 272 -18.53 -11.73 14.35
CA MET A 272 -17.74 -11.48 15.57
C MET A 272 -16.24 -11.78 15.38
N ARG A 273 -15.90 -12.84 14.63
CA ARG A 273 -14.51 -13.20 14.32
C ARG A 273 -13.79 -12.14 13.47
N CYS A 274 -14.53 -11.34 12.71
CA CYS A 274 -13.97 -10.31 11.83
C CYS A 274 -13.86 -8.94 12.52
N ARG A 275 -14.15 -8.85 13.82
CA ARG A 275 -14.06 -7.60 14.59
C ARG A 275 -12.79 -7.60 15.43
N ALA A 276 -12.03 -6.51 15.41
CA ALA A 276 -10.87 -6.36 16.28
C ALA A 276 -11.29 -6.22 17.76
N ARG A 277 -12.49 -5.68 17.98
CA ARG A 277 -13.15 -5.62 19.28
C ARG A 277 -14.62 -6.03 19.15
N PRO A 278 -15.21 -6.70 20.14
CA PRO A 278 -16.61 -7.14 20.06
C PRO A 278 -17.61 -6.01 19.74
N ASP A 279 -17.35 -4.80 20.25
CA ASP A 279 -18.18 -3.59 20.07
C ASP A 279 -18.03 -2.91 18.69
N TRP A 280 -17.11 -3.38 17.83
CA TRP A 280 -16.95 -2.88 16.47
C TRP A 280 -17.88 -3.65 15.54
N GLU A 281 -19.19 -3.48 15.73
CA GLU A 281 -20.21 -4.28 15.06
C GLU A 281 -20.19 -4.19 13.53
N ARG A 282 -19.51 -3.20 12.96
CA ARG A 282 -19.36 -2.97 11.50
C ARG A 282 -17.90 -2.88 11.07
N GLY A 283 -16.99 -3.34 11.92
CA GLY A 283 -15.54 -3.28 11.75
C GLY A 283 -14.89 -2.00 12.23
#